data_AF-A0A561QWX8-F1
#
_entry.id   AF-A0A561QWX8-F1
#
_cell.length_a   1.000
_cell.length_b   1.000
_cell.length_c   1.000
_cell.angle_alpha   90.00
_cell.angle_beta   90.00
_cell.angle_gamma   90.00
#
_symmetry.space_group_name_H-M   'P 1'
#
loop_
_entity.id
_entity.type
_entity.pdbx_description
1 polymer ?
#
loop_
_entity_poly.entity_id
_entity_poly.type
_entity_poly.pdbx_seq_one_letter_code
_entity_poly.pdbx_strand_id
1 'polypeptide(L)'
;MMSNPLNFDELVGNVLTMARDASPRKTIEFGVIHGFCRDFAEDLAPNLIDLLSRVEGLQSLVPALERRPDLIVPATDEKALWCFVRESY
;
A
#
# COMPACT_ATOMS: atom_id res chain seq x y z
N MET A 1 13.19 -7.07 -20.26
CA MET A 1 11.71 -7.06 -20.35
C MET A 1 11.27 -5.65 -20.00
N MET A 2 10.53 -4.96 -20.88
CA MET A 2 9.87 -3.70 -20.50
C MET A 2 8.65 -4.11 -19.66
N SER A 3 8.80 -4.11 -18.34
CA SER A 3 7.66 -4.21 -17.43
C SER A 3 6.82 -2.97 -17.66
N ASN A 4 5.54 -3.13 -18.02
CA ASN A 4 4.64 -1.99 -18.06
C ASN A 4 4.60 -1.35 -16.66
N PRO A 5 4.63 -0.01 -16.57
CA PRO A 5 4.49 0.68 -15.28
C PRO A 5 3.22 0.19 -14.58
N LEU A 6 3.34 -0.11 -13.29
CA LEU A 6 2.19 -0.55 -12.50
C LEU A 6 1.15 0.57 -12.42
N ASN A 7 -0.12 0.21 -12.45
CA ASN A 7 -1.17 1.14 -12.03
C ASN A 7 -1.17 1.28 -10.49
N PHE A 8 -1.92 2.27 -9.99
CA PHE A 8 -1.93 2.59 -8.55
C PHE A 8 -2.33 1.40 -7.67
N ASP A 9 -3.32 0.62 -8.10
CA ASP A 9 -3.79 -0.52 -7.32
C ASP A 9 -2.76 -1.64 -7.29
N GLU A 10 -2.12 -1.92 -8.43
CA GLU A 10 -1.05 -2.91 -8.52
C GLU A 10 0.14 -2.54 -7.64
N LEU A 11 0.54 -1.26 -7.66
CA LEU A 11 1.59 -0.75 -6.77
C LEU A 11 1.23 -0.96 -5.29
N VAL A 12 0.02 -0.57 -4.88
CA VAL A 12 -0.44 -0.76 -3.49
C VAL A 12 -0.46 -2.24 -3.11
N GLY A 13 -0.96 -3.12 -4.00
CA GLY A 13 -0.98 -4.56 -3.77
C GLY A 13 0.42 -5.15 -3.56
N ASN A 14 1.39 -4.72 -4.37
CA ASN A 14 2.78 -5.14 -4.25
C ASN A 14 3.41 -4.65 -2.93
N VAL A 15 3.19 -3.39 -2.56
CA VAL A 15 3.66 -2.83 -1.28
C VAL A 15 3.08 -3.59 -0.10
N LEU A 16 1.77 -3.87 -0.10
CA LEU A 16 1.12 -4.60 0.98
C LEU A 16 1.67 -6.02 1.14
N THR A 17 1.82 -6.73 0.02
CA THR A 17 2.38 -8.10 0.01
C THR A 17 3.81 -8.09 0.53
N MET A 18 4.65 -7.19 0.02
CA MET A 18 6.05 -7.05 0.45
C MET A 18 6.15 -6.71 1.92
N ALA A 19 5.42 -5.69 2.39
CA ALA A 19 5.48 -5.25 3.78
C ALA A 19 4.98 -6.34 4.75
N ARG A 20 3.94 -7.09 4.35
CA ARG A 20 3.45 -8.25 5.11
C ARG A 20 4.50 -9.36 5.18
N ASP A 21 5.11 -9.71 4.05
CA ASP A 21 6.00 -10.88 3.97
C ASP A 21 7.40 -10.60 4.55
N ALA A 22 7.86 -9.35 4.45
CA ALA A 22 9.17 -8.91 4.96
C ALA A 22 9.20 -8.61 6.47
N SER A 23 8.04 -8.51 7.12
CA SER A 23 7.94 -8.09 8.52
C SER A 23 7.09 -9.07 9.34
N PRO A 24 7.49 -9.41 10.58
CA PRO A 24 6.64 -10.18 11.49
C PRO A 24 5.53 -9.33 12.13
N ARG A 25 5.50 -8.01 11.89
CA ARG A 25 4.49 -7.12 12.47
C ARG A 25 3.08 -7.53 12.00
N LYS A 26 2.12 -7.45 12.92
CA LYS A 26 0.70 -7.67 12.63
C LYS A 26 0.04 -6.45 12.02
N THR A 27 0.58 -5.26 12.30
CA THR A 27 0.00 -3.99 11.88
C THR A 27 1.02 -3.11 11.17
N ILE A 28 0.50 -2.15 10.41
CA ILE A 28 1.24 -1.13 9.70
C ILE A 28 0.46 0.19 9.75
N GLU A 29 1.17 1.29 9.91
CA GLU A 29 0.59 2.63 9.93
C GLU A 29 0.29 3.10 8.51
N PHE A 30 -0.82 3.82 8.33
CA PHE A 30 -1.23 4.33 7.03
C PHE A 30 -0.15 5.20 6.35
N GLY A 31 0.51 6.07 7.12
CA GLY A 31 1.60 6.90 6.62
C GLY A 31 2.83 6.10 6.14
N VAL A 32 3.08 4.93 6.76
CA VAL A 32 4.16 4.03 6.35
C VAL A 32 3.81 3.34 5.03
N ILE A 33 2.57 2.88 4.87
CA ILE A 33 2.11 2.31 3.58
C ILE A 33 2.27 3.34 2.46
N HIS A 34 1.86 4.59 2.71
CA HIS A 34 2.00 5.67 1.75
C HIS A 34 3.47 5.96 1.39
N GLY A 35 4.35 6.00 2.41
CA GLY A 35 5.79 6.15 2.22
C GLY A 35 6.35 5.06 1.31
N PHE A 36 6.04 3.80 1.58
CA PHE A 36 6.45 2.70 0.71
C PHE A 36 5.89 2.79 -0.71
N CYS A 37 4.63 3.22 -0.88
CA CYS A 37 4.09 3.43 -2.22
C CYS A 37 4.89 4.48 -2.98
N ARG A 38 5.24 5.60 -2.34
CA ARG A 38 6.07 6.64 -2.95
C ARG A 38 7.45 6.10 -3.34
N ASP A 39 8.12 5.43 -2.41
CA ASP A 39 9.49 4.93 -2.63
C ASP A 39 9.51 3.88 -3.76
N PHE A 40 8.54 2.95 -3.77
CA PHE A 40 8.45 1.91 -4.80
C PHE A 40 7.98 2.45 -6.16
N ALA A 41 7.27 3.59 -6.18
CA ALA A 41 6.86 4.22 -7.43
C ALA A 41 8.05 4.72 -8.25
N GLU A 42 9.18 5.07 -7.63
CA GLU A 42 10.39 5.52 -8.34
C GLU A 42 10.87 4.50 -9.38
N ASP A 43 10.77 3.21 -9.04
CA ASP A 43 11.21 2.11 -9.92
C ASP A 43 10.05 1.48 -10.70
N LEU A 44 8.88 1.32 -10.07
CA LEU A 44 7.80 0.47 -10.58
C LEU A 44 6.68 1.22 -11.29
N ALA A 45 6.47 2.50 -10.94
CA ALA A 45 5.41 3.32 -11.50
C ALA A 45 5.75 4.83 -11.44
N PRO A 46 6.78 5.31 -12.17
CA PRO A 46 7.28 6.67 -12.02
C PRO A 46 6.24 7.76 -12.30
N ASN A 47 5.24 7.44 -13.12
CA ASN A 47 4.09 8.31 -13.42
C ASN A 47 3.17 8.57 -12.22
N LEU A 48 3.28 7.79 -11.13
CA LEU A 48 2.48 7.96 -9.91
C LEU A 48 3.16 8.83 -8.85
N ILE A 49 4.45 9.17 -9.00
CA ILE A 49 5.20 9.93 -8.00
C ILE A 49 4.55 11.28 -7.72
N ASP A 50 4.10 11.98 -8.76
CA ASP A 50 3.49 13.32 -8.62
C ASP A 50 2.16 13.24 -7.85
N LEU A 51 1.36 12.18 -8.06
CA LEU A 51 0.15 11.92 -7.28
C LEU A 51 0.49 11.59 -5.82
N LEU A 52 1.43 10.68 -5.61
CA LEU A 52 1.89 10.21 -4.28
C LEU A 52 2.64 11.29 -3.48
N SER A 53 3.02 12.40 -4.12
CA SER A 53 3.64 13.55 -3.45
C SER A 53 2.62 14.59 -2.99
N ARG A 54 1.32 14.37 -3.23
CA ARG A 54 0.25 15.30 -2.90
C ARG A 54 -0.77 14.70 -1.94
N VAL A 55 -1.62 15.55 -1.37
CA VAL A 55 -2.68 15.13 -0.43
C VAL A 55 -3.67 14.19 -1.11
N GLU A 56 -3.92 14.35 -2.40
CA GLU A 56 -4.78 13.49 -3.20
C GLU A 56 -4.26 12.04 -3.27
N GLY A 57 -2.94 11.83 -3.24
CA GLY A 57 -2.33 10.51 -3.16
C GLY A 57 -2.65 9.81 -1.84
N LEU A 58 -2.58 10.55 -0.72
CA LEU A 58 -3.02 10.06 0.59
C LEU A 58 -4.53 9.73 0.56
N GLN A 59 -5.37 10.63 0.05
CA GLN A 59 -6.82 10.39 -0.02
C GLN A 59 -7.17 9.17 -0.87
N SER A 60 -6.44 8.95 -1.97
CA SER A 60 -6.64 7.82 -2.89
C SER A 60 -6.20 6.47 -2.29
N LEU A 61 -5.29 6.48 -1.32
CA LEU A 61 -4.77 5.27 -0.72
C LEU A 61 -5.83 4.54 0.12
N VAL A 62 -6.66 5.26 0.90
CA VAL A 62 -7.68 4.61 1.75
C VAL A 62 -8.62 3.70 0.94
N PRO A 63 -9.28 4.16 -0.15
CA PRO A 63 -10.08 3.30 -1.00
C PRO A 63 -9.31 2.16 -1.67
N ALA A 64 -8.01 2.32 -1.92
CA ALA A 64 -7.20 1.24 -2.48
C ALA A 64 -6.92 0.14 -1.45
N LEU A 65 -6.74 0.49 -0.17
CA LEU A 65 -6.61 -0.48 0.91
C LEU A 65 -7.93 -1.22 1.17
N GLU A 66 -9.06 -0.51 1.18
CA GLU A 66 -10.38 -1.12 1.40
C GLU A 66 -10.78 -2.13 0.32
N ARG A 67 -10.25 -2.01 -0.90
CA ARG A 67 -10.47 -2.96 -1.98
C ARG A 67 -9.63 -4.24 -1.87
N ARG A 68 -8.82 -4.38 -0.81
CA ARG A 68 -7.89 -5.50 -0.60
C ARG A 68 -8.07 -6.18 0.77
N PRO A 69 -9.30 -6.59 1.13
CA PRO A 69 -9.58 -7.20 2.43
C PRO A 69 -8.87 -8.55 2.64
N ASP A 70 -8.33 -9.15 1.58
CA ASP A 70 -7.50 -10.35 1.59
C ASP A 70 -6.05 -10.08 2.06
N LEU A 71 -5.60 -8.83 1.99
CA LEU A 71 -4.24 -8.42 2.39
C LEU A 71 -4.23 -7.60 3.65
N ILE A 72 -5.22 -6.70 3.81
CA ILE A 72 -5.21 -5.72 4.89
C ILE A 72 -6.63 -5.31 5.29
N VAL A 73 -6.83 -5.07 6.58
CA VAL A 73 -8.10 -4.58 7.15
C VAL A 73 -7.82 -3.43 8.13
N PRO A 74 -8.74 -2.46 8.29
CA PRO A 74 -8.54 -1.39 9.25
C PRO A 74 -8.48 -1.94 10.68
N ALA A 75 -7.53 -1.45 11.48
CA ALA A 75 -7.42 -1.81 12.90
C ALA A 75 -8.30 -0.91 13.78
N THR A 76 -8.63 0.29 13.29
CA THR A 76 -9.49 1.29 13.96
C THR A 76 -10.35 2.01 12.93
N ASP A 77 -11.42 2.68 13.39
CA ASP A 77 -12.35 3.43 12.53
C ASP A 77 -11.68 4.64 11.87
N GLU A 78 -10.67 5.24 12.52
CA GLU A 78 -9.91 6.36 11.96
C GLU A 78 -8.97 5.94 10.83
N LYS A 79 -8.78 4.63 10.61
CA LYS A 79 -7.93 4.07 9.54
C LYS A 79 -6.48 4.58 9.55
N ALA A 80 -6.00 5.01 10.72
CA ALA A 80 -4.61 5.38 10.93
C ALA A 80 -3.69 4.15 11.02
N LEU A 81 -4.24 3.03 11.49
CA LEU A 81 -3.54 1.76 11.66
C LEU A 81 -4.32 0.64 10.96
N TRP A 82 -3.57 -0.27 10.35
CA TRP A 82 -4.12 -1.36 9.56
C TRP A 82 -3.49 -2.70 9.95
N CYS A 83 -4.28 -3.76 9.95
CA CYS A 83 -3.87 -5.13 10.27
C CYS A 83 -3.62 -5.91 8.98
N PHE A 84 -2.46 -6.55 8.89
CA PHE A 84 -2.19 -7.51 7.82
C PHE A 84 -3.04 -8.76 8.00
N VAL A 85 -3.63 -9.23 6.90
CA VAL A 85 -4.28 -10.54 6.83
C VAL A 85 -3.22 -11.58 6.49
N ARG A 86 -3.10 -12.59 7.33
CA ARG A 86 -2.19 -13.73 7.17
C ARG A 86 -2.99 -15.00 7.30
N GLU A 87 -2.77 -15.94 6.40
CA GLU A 87 -3.28 -17.30 6.57
C GLU A 87 -2.55 -17.92 7.77
N SER A 88 -3.32 -18.37 8.77
CA SER A 88 -2.79 -19.19 9.85
C SER A 88 -2.64 -20.61 9.31
N TYR A 89 -1.40 -21.06 9.08
CA TYR A 89 -1.08 -22.46 8.82
C TYR A 89 -1.12 -23.28 10.11
#